data_AF-A0A1H0U090-F1
#
_entry.id   AF-A0A1H0U090-F1
#
_cell.length_a   1.000
_cell.length_b   1.000
_cell.length_c   1.000
_cell.angle_alpha   90.00
_cell.angle_beta   90.00
_cell.angle_gamma   90.00
#
_symmetry.space_group_name_H-M   'P 1'
#
loop_
_entity.id
_entity.type
_entity.pdbx_description
1 polymer ?
#
loop_
_entity_poly.entity_id
_entity_poly.type
_entity_poly.pdbx_seq_one_letter_code
_entity_poly.pdbx_strand_id
1 'polypeptide(L)'
;MLAASALLGGVLIGVGFLWYEAQISGQQERNAFLNKEIAVLDGQIKEIANIEAEIKALTERQKAVEDLQADRNLPVHLLNELVKQLPDGTYITSLKQENQSVTIQGVAQSNERVSELLRNLANNTPWLSRPDLVEIVASTVSLSPRDQRRVAKFNLRVRLMRSSEVQKAGEAAATAAVATP
;
A
#
# COMPACT_ATOMS: atom_id res chain seq x y z
N MET A 1 43.79 -79.58 -19.83
CA MET A 1 43.54 -78.21 -20.33
C MET A 1 42.23 -77.61 -19.80
N LEU A 2 41.11 -78.34 -19.77
CA LEU A 2 39.81 -77.82 -19.31
C LEU A 2 39.80 -77.25 -17.87
N ALA A 3 40.46 -77.90 -16.92
CA ALA A 3 40.52 -77.42 -15.53
C ALA A 3 41.31 -76.11 -15.38
N ALA A 4 42.39 -75.94 -16.14
CA ALA A 4 43.20 -74.72 -16.12
C ALA A 4 42.45 -73.54 -16.77
N SER A 5 41.71 -73.77 -17.85
CA SER A 5 40.86 -72.74 -18.47
C SER A 5 39.68 -72.34 -17.57
N ALA A 6 39.09 -73.29 -16.84
CA ALA A 6 38.02 -73.00 -15.90
C ALA A 6 38.51 -72.13 -14.72
N LEU A 7 39.70 -72.43 -14.19
CA LEU A 7 40.32 -71.61 -13.14
C LEU A 7 40.64 -70.19 -13.62
N LEU A 8 41.23 -70.04 -14.81
CA LEU A 8 41.51 -68.73 -15.40
C LEU A 8 40.22 -67.93 -15.65
N GLY A 9 39.17 -68.57 -16.15
CA GLY A 9 37.87 -67.93 -16.33
C GLY A 9 37.26 -67.46 -15.00
N GLY A 10 37.32 -68.30 -13.96
CA GLY A 10 36.84 -67.94 -12.62
C GLY A 10 37.59 -66.74 -12.01
N VAL A 11 38.91 -66.69 -12.17
CA VAL A 11 39.74 -65.57 -11.69
C VAL A 11 39.37 -64.26 -12.41
N LEU A 12 39.21 -64.30 -13.74
CA LEU A 12 38.84 -63.11 -14.51
C LEU A 12 37.46 -62.57 -14.12
N ILE A 13 36.49 -63.46 -13.89
CA ILE A 13 35.15 -63.07 -13.42
C ILE A 13 35.22 -62.47 -12.01
N GLY A 14 35.99 -63.09 -11.10
CA GLY A 14 36.17 -62.59 -9.74
C GLY A 14 36.80 -61.19 -9.70
N VAL A 15 37.84 -60.95 -10.51
CA VAL A 15 38.47 -59.62 -10.62
C VAL A 15 37.50 -58.59 -11.21
N GLY A 16 36.74 -58.97 -12.25
CA GLY A 16 35.72 -58.10 -12.83
C GLY A 16 34.64 -57.72 -11.83
N PHE A 17 34.15 -58.69 -11.04
CA PHE A 17 33.15 -58.47 -10.01
C PHE A 17 33.64 -57.50 -8.93
N LEU A 18 34.85 -57.71 -8.40
CA LEU A 18 35.45 -56.82 -7.41
C LEU A 18 35.65 -55.39 -7.94
N TRP A 19 36.01 -55.25 -9.21
CA TRP A 19 36.17 -53.93 -9.83
C TRP A 19 34.82 -53.19 -9.95
N TYR A 20 33.76 -53.88 -10.38
CA TYR A 20 32.41 -53.31 -10.42
C TYR A 20 31.88 -52.96 -9.03
N GLU A 21 32.12 -53.81 -8.04
CA GLU A 21 31.67 -53.56 -6.67
C GLU A 21 32.37 -52.34 -6.05
N ALA A 22 33.67 -52.17 -6.32
CA ALA A 22 34.40 -50.96 -5.93
C ALA A 22 33.83 -49.69 -6.59
N GLN A 23 33.47 -49.75 -7.88
CA GLN A 23 32.83 -48.62 -8.59
C GLN A 23 31.43 -48.30 -8.04
N ILE A 24 30.63 -49.33 -7.78
CA ILE A 24 29.28 -49.19 -7.20
C ILE A 24 29.38 -48.55 -5.81
N SER A 25 30.29 -49.03 -4.96
CA SER A 25 30.53 -48.47 -3.63
C SER A 25 30.89 -46.99 -3.69
N GLY A 26 31.83 -46.61 -4.56
CA GLY A 26 32.19 -45.20 -4.75
C GLY A 26 31.03 -44.35 -5.27
N GLN A 27 30.16 -44.91 -6.12
CA GLN A 27 28.97 -44.21 -6.59
C GLN A 27 27.91 -44.06 -5.50
N GLN A 28 27.72 -45.07 -4.65
CA GLN A 28 26.81 -45.02 -3.52
C GLN A 28 27.26 -43.99 -2.49
N GLU A 29 28.56 -43.88 -2.20
CA GLU A 29 29.10 -42.86 -1.31
C GLU A 29 28.82 -41.44 -1.84
N ARG A 30 29.05 -41.20 -3.13
CA ARG A 30 28.72 -39.92 -3.79
C ARG A 30 27.24 -39.60 -3.71
N ASN A 31 26.37 -40.58 -3.98
CA ASN A 31 24.93 -40.41 -3.86
C ASN A 31 24.51 -40.12 -2.40
N ALA A 32 25.10 -40.80 -1.42
CA ALA A 32 24.82 -40.57 -0.01
C ALA A 32 25.24 -39.15 0.42
N PHE A 33 26.41 -38.69 -0.04
CA PHE A 33 26.86 -37.31 0.18
C PHE A 33 25.90 -36.28 -0.42
N LEU A 34 25.52 -36.46 -1.69
CA LEU A 34 24.57 -35.55 -2.35
C LEU A 34 23.21 -35.53 -1.66
N ASN A 35 22.67 -36.69 -1.28
CA ASN A 35 21.39 -36.78 -0.57
C ASN A 35 21.46 -36.09 0.81
N LYS A 36 22.59 -36.18 1.51
CA LYS A 36 22.79 -35.48 2.77
C LYS A 36 22.78 -33.97 2.57
N GLU A 37 23.46 -33.48 1.55
CA GLU A 37 23.51 -32.05 1.25
C GLU A 37 22.12 -31.53 0.84
N ILE A 38 21.40 -32.28 0.00
CA ILE A 38 20.00 -31.98 -0.37
C ILE A 38 19.13 -31.84 0.89
N ALA A 39 19.25 -32.75 1.86
CA ALA A 39 18.48 -32.66 3.10
C ALA A 39 18.82 -31.41 3.95
N VAL A 40 20.08 -30.96 3.94
CA VAL A 40 20.49 -29.71 4.61
C VAL A 40 19.87 -28.51 3.90
N LEU A 41 19.96 -28.45 2.56
CA LEU A 41 19.39 -27.37 1.76
C LEU A 41 17.86 -27.31 1.91
N ASP A 42 17.17 -28.45 1.91
CA ASP A 42 15.72 -28.50 2.12
C ASP A 42 15.31 -27.94 3.50
N GLY A 43 16.12 -28.19 4.53
CA GLY A 43 15.95 -27.59 5.85
C GLY A 43 16.04 -26.06 5.80
N GLN A 44 17.07 -25.53 5.13
CA GLN A 44 17.26 -24.08 4.96
C GLN A 44 16.12 -23.44 4.15
N ILE A 45 15.68 -24.08 3.06
CA ILE A 45 14.56 -23.60 2.24
C ILE A 45 13.29 -23.50 3.08
N LYS A 46 13.02 -24.50 3.93
CA LYS A 46 11.85 -24.49 4.80
C LYS A 46 11.92 -23.40 5.86
N GLU A 47 13.11 -23.13 6.40
CA GLU A 47 13.32 -22.03 7.34
C GLU A 47 13.06 -20.67 6.69
N ILE A 48 13.59 -20.45 5.47
CA ILE A 48 13.35 -19.23 4.68
C ILE A 48 11.85 -19.05 4.41
N ALA A 49 11.15 -20.11 3.98
CA ALA A 49 9.72 -20.04 3.73
C ALA A 49 8.91 -19.69 5.00
N ASN A 50 9.34 -20.17 6.17
CA ASN A 50 8.71 -19.84 7.44
C ASN A 50 8.94 -18.37 7.82
N ILE A 51 10.17 -17.88 7.67
CA ILE A 51 10.52 -16.47 7.93
C ILE A 51 9.76 -15.54 6.98
N GLU A 52 9.65 -15.88 5.69
CA GLU A 52 8.91 -15.09 4.72
C GLU A 52 7.41 -15.01 5.08
N ALA A 53 6.82 -16.12 5.53
CA ALA A 53 5.45 -16.14 6.02
C ALA A 53 5.26 -15.26 7.27
N GLU A 54 6.22 -15.28 8.19
CA GLU A 54 6.21 -14.43 9.39
C GLU A 54 6.34 -12.94 9.04
N ILE A 55 7.26 -12.59 8.13
CA ILE A 55 7.42 -11.22 7.62
C ILE A 55 6.11 -10.75 7.00
N LYS A 56 5.48 -11.56 6.14
CA LYS A 56 4.21 -11.19 5.52
C LYS A 56 3.12 -10.91 6.56
N ALA A 57 3.00 -11.76 7.58
CA ALA A 57 2.04 -11.55 8.66
C ALA A 57 2.34 -10.28 9.48
N LEU A 58 3.62 -9.98 9.72
CA LEU A 58 4.04 -8.76 10.41
C LEU A 58 3.80 -7.51 9.56
N THR A 59 4.05 -7.55 8.25
CA THR A 59 3.79 -6.43 7.33
C THR A 59 2.29 -6.12 7.25
N GLU A 60 1.43 -7.14 7.21
CA GLU A 60 -0.03 -6.93 7.24
C GLU A 60 -0.48 -6.23 8.53
N ARG A 61 0.10 -6.61 9.67
CA ARG A 61 -0.17 -5.95 10.96
C ARG A 61 0.39 -4.52 11.01
N GLN A 62 1.60 -4.28 10.52
CA GLN A 62 2.18 -2.95 10.44
C GLN A 62 1.30 -2.04 9.60
N LYS A 63 0.86 -2.50 8.43
CA LYS A 63 -0.03 -1.74 7.55
C LYS A 63 -1.36 -1.42 8.23
N ALA A 64 -1.98 -2.39 8.91
CA ALA A 64 -3.21 -2.15 9.65
C ALA A 64 -3.04 -1.11 10.77
N VAL A 65 -1.89 -1.11 11.45
CA VAL A 65 -1.57 -0.11 12.49
C VAL A 65 -1.27 1.25 11.87
N GLU A 66 -0.52 1.31 10.77
CA GLU A 66 -0.21 2.56 10.07
C GLU A 66 -1.46 3.20 9.48
N ASP A 67 -2.35 2.43 8.86
CA ASP A 67 -3.66 2.88 8.39
C ASP A 67 -4.50 3.44 9.56
N LEU A 68 -4.51 2.78 10.72
CA LEU A 68 -5.22 3.26 11.91
C LEU A 68 -4.62 4.55 12.48
N GLN A 69 -3.29 4.68 12.46
CA GLN A 69 -2.59 5.88 12.92
C GLN A 69 -2.77 7.06 11.95
N ALA A 70 -2.79 6.80 10.64
CA ALA A 70 -3.09 7.79 9.61
C ALA A 70 -4.53 8.32 9.78
N ASP A 71 -5.50 7.43 10.00
CA ASP A 71 -6.89 7.81 10.26
C ASP A 71 -7.05 8.67 11.53
N ARG A 72 -6.20 8.47 12.56
CA ARG A 72 -6.25 9.25 13.80
C ARG A 72 -5.85 10.72 13.61
N ASN A 73 -4.87 10.99 12.76
CA ASN A 73 -4.27 12.32 12.63
C ASN A 73 -4.75 13.08 11.38
N LEU A 74 -5.38 12.39 10.42
CA LEU A 74 -5.96 12.99 9.21
C LEU A 74 -6.91 14.17 9.52
N PRO A 75 -7.89 14.05 10.44
CA PRO A 75 -8.87 15.12 10.72
C PRO A 75 -8.24 16.44 11.17
N VAL A 76 -7.16 16.36 11.95
CA VAL A 76 -6.47 17.54 12.50
C VAL A 76 -5.66 18.25 11.42
N HIS A 77 -4.97 17.50 10.56
CA HIS A 77 -4.25 18.07 9.42
C HIS A 77 -5.21 18.76 8.44
N LEU A 78 -6.35 18.15 8.17
CA LEU A 78 -7.39 18.74 7.33
C LEU A 78 -7.93 20.04 7.92
N LEU A 79 -8.18 20.07 9.22
CA LEU A 79 -8.67 21.27 9.88
C LEU A 79 -7.63 22.40 9.80
N ASN A 80 -6.36 22.11 10.06
CA ASN A 80 -5.29 23.09 9.99
C ASN A 80 -5.16 23.70 8.58
N GLU A 81 -5.30 22.88 7.55
CA GLU A 81 -5.20 23.33 6.16
C GLU A 81 -6.46 24.05 5.70
N LEU A 82 -7.65 23.60 6.11
CA LEU A 82 -8.90 24.30 5.87
C LEU A 82 -8.88 25.71 6.45
N VAL A 83 -8.34 25.89 7.66
CA VAL A 83 -8.22 27.20 8.32
C VAL A 83 -7.31 28.15 7.54
N LYS A 84 -6.22 27.65 6.94
CA LYS A 84 -5.30 28.47 6.12
C LYS A 84 -5.92 28.93 4.78
N GLN A 85 -6.90 28.18 4.26
CA GLN A 85 -7.48 28.43 2.94
C GLN A 85 -8.81 29.20 2.97
N LEU A 86 -9.32 29.51 4.17
CA LEU A 86 -10.55 30.28 4.36
C LEU A 86 -10.32 31.77 4.05
N PRO A 87 -11.05 32.36 3.09
CA PRO A 87 -11.00 33.79 2.83
C PRO A 87 -11.77 34.59 3.89
N ASP A 88 -11.35 35.84 4.09
CA ASP A 88 -11.96 36.76 5.06
C ASP A 88 -13.48 36.93 4.83
N GLY A 89 -14.26 36.87 5.91
CA GLY A 89 -15.72 37.01 5.85
C GLY A 89 -16.49 35.71 5.59
N THR A 90 -15.84 34.55 5.74
CA THR A 90 -16.45 33.22 5.66
C THR A 90 -16.40 32.52 7.02
N TYR A 91 -17.52 31.98 7.47
CA TYR A 91 -17.62 31.27 8.74
C TYR A 91 -18.14 29.85 8.51
N ILE A 92 -17.42 28.87 9.03
CA ILE A 92 -17.88 27.48 9.05
C ILE A 92 -18.73 27.27 10.30
N THR A 93 -19.93 26.71 10.11
CA THR A 93 -20.87 26.40 11.19
C THR A 93 -20.84 24.93 11.57
N SER A 94 -20.63 24.03 10.59
CA SER A 94 -20.55 22.60 10.84
C SER A 94 -19.54 21.94 9.90
N LEU A 95 -18.75 21.02 10.45
CA LEU A 95 -17.85 20.15 9.72
C LEU A 95 -18.18 18.71 10.12
N LYS A 96 -18.54 17.86 9.15
CA LYS A 96 -18.81 16.44 9.38
C LYS A 96 -17.94 15.60 8.46
N GLN A 97 -17.11 14.74 9.04
CA GLN A 97 -16.32 13.75 8.31
C GLN A 97 -16.94 12.37 8.48
N GLU A 98 -17.23 11.70 7.37
CA GLU A 98 -17.63 10.29 7.32
C GLU A 98 -16.65 9.56 6.40
N ASN A 99 -15.77 8.75 6.97
CA ASN A 99 -14.69 8.05 6.27
C ASN A 99 -13.84 9.03 5.43
N GLN A 100 -13.93 8.93 4.10
CA GLN A 100 -13.23 9.75 3.11
C GLN A 100 -14.09 10.91 2.57
N SER A 101 -15.30 11.13 3.08
CA SER A 101 -16.18 12.23 2.65
C SER A 101 -16.28 13.27 3.76
N VAL A 102 -15.95 14.52 3.45
CA VAL A 102 -16.09 15.66 4.36
C VAL A 102 -17.19 16.58 3.84
N THR A 103 -18.16 16.85 4.71
CA THR A 103 -19.24 17.82 4.47
C THR A 103 -18.96 19.07 5.30
N ILE A 104 -18.92 20.21 4.64
CA ILE A 104 -18.61 21.52 5.22
C ILE A 104 -19.83 22.41 5.03
N GLN A 105 -20.34 22.97 6.11
CA GLN A 105 -21.48 23.88 6.11
C GLN A 105 -21.06 25.21 6.73
N GLY A 106 -21.40 26.32 6.08
CA GLY A 106 -21.03 27.63 6.56
C GLY A 106 -21.86 28.75 5.99
N VAL A 107 -21.54 29.97 6.42
CA VAL A 107 -22.08 31.23 5.92
C VAL A 107 -20.94 32.08 5.36
N ALA A 108 -21.14 32.61 4.16
CA ALA A 108 -20.24 33.57 3.54
C ALA A 108 -20.94 34.93 3.42
N GLN A 109 -20.17 36.02 3.55
CA GLN A 109 -20.72 37.37 3.41
C GLN A 109 -21.22 37.69 1.99
N SER A 110 -20.72 37.00 0.96
CA SER A 110 -21.19 37.13 -0.43
C SER A 110 -20.98 35.84 -1.23
N ASN A 111 -21.71 35.70 -2.35
CA ASN A 111 -21.53 34.58 -3.29
C ASN A 111 -20.15 34.54 -3.94
N GLU A 112 -19.49 35.69 -4.07
CA GLU A 112 -18.15 35.80 -4.63
C GLU A 112 -17.11 35.13 -3.72
N ARG A 113 -17.26 35.29 -2.39
CA ARG A 113 -16.42 34.61 -1.40
C ARG A 113 -16.62 33.09 -1.39
N VAL A 114 -17.83 32.60 -1.68
CA VAL A 114 -18.09 31.15 -1.84
C VAL A 114 -17.33 30.61 -3.07
N SER A 115 -17.32 31.36 -4.16
CA SER A 115 -16.64 30.97 -5.41
C SER A 115 -15.10 31.02 -5.27
N GLU A 116 -14.59 31.98 -4.50
CA GLU A 116 -13.18 32.08 -4.14
C GLU A 116 -12.74 30.92 -3.21
N LEU A 117 -13.55 30.57 -2.22
CA LEU A 117 -13.32 29.40 -1.36
C LEU A 117 -13.25 28.10 -2.17
N LEU A 118 -14.18 27.90 -3.11
CA LEU A 118 -14.16 26.72 -3.99
C LEU A 118 -12.90 26.67 -4.86
N ARG A 119 -12.46 27.82 -5.38
CA ARG A 119 -11.26 27.93 -6.18
C ARG A 119 -9.98 27.67 -5.38
N ASN A 120 -9.92 28.16 -4.14
CA ASN A 120 -8.80 27.90 -3.23
C ASN A 120 -8.72 26.42 -2.87
N LEU A 121 -9.84 25.82 -2.45
CA LEU A 121 -9.93 24.39 -2.10
C LEU A 121 -9.65 23.45 -3.30
N ALA A 122 -9.99 23.85 -4.53
CA ALA A 122 -9.73 23.06 -5.72
C ALA A 122 -8.27 23.12 -6.20
N ASN A 123 -7.60 24.27 -6.04
CA ASN A 123 -6.26 24.50 -6.62
C ASN A 123 -5.11 24.31 -5.64
N ASN A 124 -5.31 24.62 -4.36
CA ASN A 124 -4.22 24.66 -3.37
C ASN A 124 -4.23 23.45 -2.42
N THR A 125 -5.03 22.41 -2.66
CA THR A 125 -5.10 21.26 -1.76
C THR A 125 -4.88 19.93 -2.50
N PRO A 126 -3.64 19.38 -2.52
CA PRO A 126 -3.30 18.16 -3.26
C PRO A 126 -4.03 16.88 -2.81
N TRP A 127 -4.56 16.84 -1.58
CA TRP A 127 -5.25 15.68 -1.00
C TRP A 127 -6.79 15.74 -1.08
N LEU A 128 -7.36 16.82 -1.62
CA LEU A 128 -8.81 16.97 -1.81
C LEU A 128 -9.14 16.79 -3.29
N SER A 129 -9.69 15.63 -3.65
CA SER A 129 -10.16 15.39 -5.02
C SER A 129 -11.60 15.88 -5.16
N ARG A 130 -11.77 16.89 -6.02
CA ARG A 130 -13.06 17.40 -6.53
C ARG A 130 -14.01 17.87 -5.42
N PRO A 131 -13.93 19.14 -5.01
CA PRO A 131 -15.00 19.76 -4.23
C PRO A 131 -16.29 19.79 -5.07
N ASP A 132 -17.21 18.88 -4.77
CA ASP A 132 -18.54 18.85 -5.36
C ASP A 132 -19.44 19.79 -4.54
N LEU A 133 -19.79 20.93 -5.14
CA LEU A 133 -20.69 21.89 -4.54
C LEU A 133 -22.11 21.31 -4.54
N VAL A 134 -22.63 20.99 -3.35
CA VAL A 134 -23.94 20.32 -3.21
C VAL A 134 -25.08 21.34 -3.23
N GLU A 135 -24.93 22.49 -2.55
CA GLU A 135 -26.01 23.46 -2.43
C GLU A 135 -25.51 24.88 -2.04
N ILE A 136 -26.03 25.93 -2.69
CA ILE A 136 -25.90 27.33 -2.25
C ILE A 136 -27.31 27.86 -1.98
N VAL A 137 -27.59 28.23 -0.73
CA VAL A 137 -28.87 28.82 -0.31
C VAL A 137 -28.62 30.24 0.18
N ALA A 138 -29.23 31.24 -0.45
CA ALA A 138 -29.22 32.60 0.07
C ALA A 138 -29.99 32.65 1.40
N SER A 139 -29.35 33.09 2.48
CA SER A 139 -29.95 33.15 3.82
C SER A 139 -29.67 34.50 4.45
N THR A 140 -30.63 35.12 5.13
CA THR A 140 -30.34 36.29 5.97
C THR A 140 -29.85 35.80 7.33
N VAL A 141 -28.79 36.41 7.86
CA VAL A 141 -28.37 36.24 9.26
C VAL A 141 -28.68 37.55 9.98
N SER A 142 -29.54 37.45 10.99
CA SER A 142 -29.88 38.53 11.90
C SER A 142 -28.81 38.63 12.99
N LEU A 143 -27.88 39.59 12.86
CA LEU A 143 -26.86 39.87 13.89
C LEU A 143 -27.45 40.71 15.05
N SER A 144 -28.59 41.37 14.86
CA SER A 144 -29.38 42.09 15.87
C SER A 144 -30.82 42.32 15.39
N PRO A 145 -31.80 42.62 16.25
CA PRO A 145 -33.21 42.82 15.87
C PRO A 145 -33.46 43.93 14.83
N ARG A 146 -32.47 44.79 14.54
CA ARG A 146 -32.55 45.90 13.58
C ARG A 146 -31.63 45.76 12.36
N ASP A 147 -30.76 44.74 12.29
CA ASP A 147 -29.82 44.55 11.17
C ASP A 147 -29.79 43.10 10.70
N GLN A 148 -30.47 42.83 9.58
CA GLN A 148 -30.34 41.60 8.81
C GLN A 148 -29.29 41.79 7.72
N ARG A 149 -28.17 41.07 7.81
CA ARG A 149 -27.19 41.00 6.73
C ARG A 149 -27.52 39.81 5.84
N ARG A 150 -27.58 40.05 4.52
CA ARG A 150 -27.64 38.97 3.54
C ARG A 150 -26.34 38.19 3.60
N VAL A 151 -26.44 36.89 3.83
CA VAL A 151 -25.31 35.96 3.77
C VAL A 151 -25.66 34.83 2.81
N ALA A 152 -24.65 34.14 2.31
CA ALA A 152 -24.83 32.94 1.51
C ALA A 152 -24.55 31.74 2.43
N LYS A 153 -25.56 30.91 2.71
CA LYS A 153 -25.32 29.59 3.30
C LYS A 153 -24.82 28.68 2.20
N PHE A 154 -23.72 27.99 2.46
CA PHE A 154 -23.15 27.03 1.52
C PHE A 154 -23.02 25.66 2.19
N ASN A 155 -23.28 24.62 1.40
CA ASN A 155 -23.02 23.24 1.77
C ASN A 155 -22.10 22.62 0.72
N LEU A 156 -20.90 22.24 1.15
CA LEU A 156 -19.84 21.71 0.31
C LEU A 156 -19.55 20.27 0.71
N ARG A 157 -19.41 19.38 -0.28
CA ARG A 157 -18.90 18.04 -0.06
C ARG A 157 -17.56 17.88 -0.76
N VAL A 158 -16.58 17.37 -0.04
CA VAL A 158 -15.24 17.13 -0.57
C VAL A 158 -14.85 15.68 -0.27
N ARG A 159 -14.24 15.02 -1.24
CA ARG A 159 -13.69 13.67 -1.06
C ARG A 159 -12.19 13.75 -0.81
N LEU A 160 -11.74 13.08 0.24
CA LEU A 160 -10.34 12.94 0.59
C LEU A 160 -9.72 11.77 -0.13
N MET A 161 -8.60 12.04 -0.79
CA MET A 161 -7.74 10.97 -1.28
C MET A 161 -6.85 10.53 -0.11
N ARG A 162 -6.78 9.22 0.14
CA ARG A 162 -5.80 8.70 1.11
C ARG A 162 -4.39 8.95 0.57
N SER A 163 -3.42 9.18 1.46
CA SER A 163 -2.01 9.32 1.08
C SER A 163 -1.52 8.15 0.20
N SER A 164 -2.03 6.94 0.42
CA SER A 164 -1.77 5.76 -0.42
C SER A 164 -2.32 5.85 -1.84
N GLU A 165 -3.41 6.58 -2.08
CA GLU A 165 -3.95 6.85 -3.42
C GLU A 165 -3.18 7.99 -4.10
N VAL A 166 -2.73 8.99 -3.35
CA VAL A 166 -1.88 10.09 -3.86
C VAL A 166 -0.51 9.54 -4.30
N GLN A 167 0.08 8.61 -3.55
CA GLN A 167 1.34 7.96 -3.89
C GLN A 167 1.17 7.05 -5.13
N LYS A 168 0.07 6.30 -5.21
CA LYS A 168 -0.26 5.45 -6.37
C LYS A 168 -0.59 6.26 -7.63
N ALA A 169 -1.21 7.43 -7.49
CA ALA A 169 -1.46 8.37 -8.59
C ALA A 169 -0.17 9.07 -9.05
N GLY A 170 0.74 9.38 -8.12
CA GLY A 170 2.08 9.89 -8.42
C GLY A 170 2.96 8.88 -9.16
N GLU A 171 2.94 7.61 -8.75
CA GLU A 171 3.62 6.51 -9.47
C GLU A 171 3.03 6.25 -10.85
N ALA A 172 1.70 6.33 -11.00
CA ALA A 172 1.02 6.21 -12.30
C ALA A 172 1.38 7.37 -13.26
N ALA A 173 1.54 8.59 -12.73
CA ALA A 173 1.98 9.75 -13.50
C ALA A 173 3.48 9.67 -13.87
N ALA A 174 4.32 9.17 -12.95
CA ALA A 174 5.75 8.98 -13.19
C ALA A 174 6.01 7.85 -14.22
N THR A 175 5.24 6.78 -14.17
CA THR A 175 5.33 5.68 -15.17
C THR A 175 4.78 6.10 -16.54
N ALA A 176 3.76 6.98 -16.58
CA ALA A 176 3.30 7.57 -17.84
C ALA A 176 4.30 8.56 -18.46
N ALA A 177 5.04 9.32 -17.63
CA ALA A 177 6.06 10.26 -18.11
C ALA A 177 7.33 9.57 -18.66
N VAL A 178 7.66 8.36 -18.19
CA VAL A 178 8.77 7.54 -18.71
C VAL A 178 8.37 6.76 -19.98
N ALA A 179 7.08 6.60 -20.24
CA ALA A 179 6.56 5.83 -21.38
C ALA A 179 6.33 6.64 -22.67
N THR A 180 6.74 7.91 -22.72
CA THR A 180 6.67 8.71 -23.96
C THR A 180 8.08 8.77 -24.58
N PRO A 181 8.31 8.13 -25.75
CA PRO A 181 9.59 8.22 -26.46
C PRO A 181 9.85 9.61 -27.05
#